data_AF-A0A822FM00-F1
#
_entry.id   AF-A0A822FM00-F1
#
_cell.length_a   1.000
_cell.length_b   1.000
_cell.length_c   1.000
_cell.angle_alpha   90.00
_cell.angle_beta   90.00
_cell.angle_gamma   90.00
#
_symmetry.space_group_name_H-M   'P 1'
#
loop_
_entity.id
_entity.type
_entity.pdbx_description
1 polymer ?
#
loop_
_entity_poly.entity_id
_entity_poly.type
_entity_poly.pdbx_seq_one_letter_code
_entity_poly.pdbx_strand_id
1 'polypeptide(L)'
;RFIGRFVAMALYHEKFIDNGFSLPFYKRMLGKTLTINDLQSLDPEFYNSLLWIKDDNLDENDDLELYFNTTFELLGKVENVELKPGGNDIKLTEDNKPEYLELMTKWRFTRGVEEQTKAFLHGFNEVYISINY
;
A
#
# COMPACT_ATOMS: atom_id res chain seq x y z
N ARG A 1 -17.45 5.71 3.31
CA ARG A 1 -18.24 5.76 4.57
C ARG A 1 -19.36 4.73 4.63
N PHE A 2 -20.36 4.75 3.75
CA PHE A 2 -21.50 3.80 3.79
C PHE A 2 -21.08 2.32 3.79
N ILE A 3 -20.18 1.93 2.87
CA ILE A 3 -19.70 0.53 2.76
C ILE A 3 -19.02 0.07 4.06
N GLY A 4 -18.27 0.93 4.74
CA GLY A 4 -17.66 0.60 6.03
C GLY A 4 -18.70 0.27 7.11
N ARG A 5 -19.76 1.08 7.19
CA ARG A 5 -20.90 0.84 8.11
C ARG A 5 -21.61 -0.47 7.78
N PHE A 6 -21.87 -0.73 6.50
CA PHE A 6 -22.52 -1.95 6.04
C PHE A 6 -21.72 -3.21 6.42
N VAL A 7 -20.40 -3.19 6.20
CA VAL A 7 -19.53 -4.31 6.54
C VAL A 7 -19.50 -4.56 8.05
N ALA A 8 -19.43 -3.50 8.86
CA ALA A 8 -19.51 -3.61 10.33
C ALA A 8 -20.85 -4.20 10.80
N MET A 9 -21.97 -3.78 10.20
CA MET A 9 -23.30 -4.34 10.53
C MET A 9 -23.41 -5.82 10.17
N ALA A 10 -22.90 -6.24 9.01
CA ALA A 10 -22.95 -7.65 8.63
C ALA A 10 -22.10 -8.53 9.56
N LEU A 11 -20.90 -8.05 9.94
CA LEU A 11 -20.08 -8.70 10.96
C LEU A 11 -20.81 -8.83 12.30
N TYR A 12 -21.49 -7.77 12.75
CA TYR A 12 -22.26 -7.80 13.99
C TYR A 12 -23.44 -8.78 13.96
N HIS A 13 -24.16 -8.86 12.84
CA HIS A 13 -25.29 -9.79 12.66
C HIS A 13 -24.88 -11.20 12.21
N GLU A 14 -23.57 -11.52 12.23
CA GLU A 14 -23.00 -12.79 11.78
C GLU A 14 -23.47 -13.17 10.35
N LYS A 15 -23.63 -12.16 9.50
CA LYS A 15 -23.99 -12.34 8.10
C LYS A 15 -22.73 -12.38 7.26
N PHE A 16 -22.60 -13.44 6.48
CA PHE A 16 -21.55 -13.54 5.48
C PHE A 16 -21.79 -12.51 4.39
N ILE A 17 -20.72 -11.79 4.07
CA ILE A 17 -20.69 -10.91 2.91
C ILE A 17 -19.75 -11.57 1.91
N ASP A 18 -20.26 -11.91 0.73
CA ASP A 18 -19.43 -12.34 -0.40
C ASP A 18 -18.79 -11.13 -1.10
N ASN A 19 -18.25 -10.21 -0.30
CA ASN A 19 -17.56 -9.04 -0.81
C ASN A 19 -16.08 -9.44 -0.88
N GLY A 20 -15.64 -9.77 -2.09
CA GLY A 20 -14.28 -10.15 -2.46
C GLY A 20 -13.22 -9.08 -2.21
N PHE A 21 -13.07 -8.63 -0.96
CA PHE A 21 -11.92 -7.84 -0.52
C PHE A 21 -10.68 -8.73 -0.51
N SER A 22 -9.55 -8.16 -0.89
CA SER A 22 -8.28 -8.85 -0.88
C SER A 22 -7.72 -9.00 0.55
N LEU A 23 -6.86 -10.00 0.76
CA LEU A 23 -6.16 -10.18 2.04
C LEU A 23 -5.42 -8.91 2.52
N PRO A 24 -4.75 -8.14 1.66
CA PRO A 24 -4.09 -6.90 2.07
C PRO A 24 -5.06 -5.82 2.55
N PHE A 25 -6.28 -5.79 2.00
CA PHE A 25 -7.32 -4.89 2.49
C PHE A 25 -7.72 -5.25 3.94
N TYR A 26 -7.91 -6.54 4.24
CA TYR A 26 -8.18 -7.00 5.60
C TYR A 26 -7.01 -6.73 6.56
N LYS A 27 -5.77 -6.97 6.14
CA LYS A 27 -4.58 -6.63 6.94
C LYS A 27 -4.57 -5.14 7.31
N ARG A 28 -4.92 -4.27 6.35
CA ARG A 28 -5.02 -2.83 6.59
C ARG A 28 -6.14 -2.47 7.57
N MET A 29 -7.29 -3.13 7.52
CA MET A 29 -8.35 -2.96 8.53
C MET A 29 -7.88 -3.33 9.94
N LEU A 30 -7.02 -4.34 10.07
CA LEU A 30 -6.46 -4.81 11.33
C LEU A 30 -5.25 -3.99 11.81
N GLY A 31 -4.85 -2.94 11.09
CA GLY A 31 -3.63 -2.17 11.40
C GLY A 31 -2.33 -2.97 11.22
N LYS A 32 -2.35 -4.08 10.47
CA LYS A 32 -1.15 -4.87 10.18
C LYS A 32 -0.36 -4.22 9.06
N THR A 33 0.97 -4.22 9.20
CA THR A 33 1.89 -3.77 8.14
C THR A 33 1.77 -4.67 6.92
N LEU A 34 1.68 -4.04 5.75
CA LEU A 34 1.68 -4.74 4.47
C LEU A 34 3.11 -4.95 4.01
N THR A 35 3.40 -6.14 3.48
CA THR A 35 4.74 -6.50 3.03
C THR A 35 4.79 -6.66 1.51
N ILE A 36 5.99 -6.77 0.94
CA ILE A 36 6.17 -7.00 -0.50
C ILE A 36 5.40 -8.25 -0.95
N ASN A 37 5.36 -9.30 -0.14
CA ASN A 37 4.63 -10.54 -0.45
C ASN A 37 3.13 -10.32 -0.62
N ASP A 38 2.55 -9.30 0.02
CA ASP A 38 1.14 -8.94 -0.17
C ASP A 38 0.86 -8.42 -1.60
N LEU A 39 1.87 -7.88 -2.28
CA LEU A 39 1.76 -7.42 -3.66
C LEU A 39 1.66 -8.57 -4.65
N GLN A 40 2.22 -9.75 -4.35
CA GLN A 40 2.21 -10.87 -5.29
C GLN A 40 0.79 -11.23 -5.78
N SER A 41 -0.20 -11.13 -4.88
CA SER A 41 -1.60 -11.42 -5.20
C SER A 41 -2.37 -10.25 -5.84
N LEU A 42 -1.85 -9.03 -5.73
CA LEU A 42 -2.55 -7.80 -6.12
C LEU A 42 -1.97 -7.13 -7.36
N ASP A 43 -0.66 -7.17 -7.50
CA ASP A 43 0.10 -6.60 -8.59
C ASP A 43 1.39 -7.43 -8.80
N PRO A 44 1.28 -8.57 -9.51
CA PRO A 44 2.42 -9.45 -9.76
C PRO A 44 3.56 -8.76 -10.52
N GLU A 45 3.23 -7.82 -11.41
CA GLU A 45 4.21 -7.09 -12.21
C GLU A 45 5.06 -6.19 -11.31
N PHE A 46 4.43 -5.36 -10.48
CA PHE A 46 5.12 -4.50 -9.54
C PHE A 46 5.87 -5.30 -8.45
N TYR A 47 5.31 -6.43 -8.02
CA TYR A 47 5.99 -7.37 -7.13
C TYR A 47 7.31 -7.86 -7.74
N ASN A 48 7.30 -8.27 -9.01
CA ASN A 48 8.51 -8.72 -9.70
C ASN A 48 9.53 -7.59 -9.86
N SER A 49 9.10 -6.36 -10.14
CA SER A 49 10.00 -5.20 -10.19
C SER A 49 10.69 -4.94 -8.84
N LEU A 50 9.95 -5.01 -7.74
CA LEU A 50 10.53 -4.84 -6.40
C LEU A 50 11.44 -6.00 -6.00
N LEU A 51 11.12 -7.24 -6.40
CA LEU A 51 12.01 -8.38 -6.20
C LEU A 51 13.31 -8.23 -6.97
N TRP A 52 13.25 -7.75 -8.21
CA TRP A 52 14.45 -7.50 -8.99
C TRP A 52 15.36 -6.49 -8.29
N ILE A 53 14.83 -5.36 -7.82
CA ILE A 53 15.60 -4.37 -7.04
C ILE A 53 16.14 -4.97 -5.74
N LYS A 54 15.35 -5.83 -5.09
CA LYS A 54 15.72 -6.48 -3.83
C LYS A 54 16.90 -7.43 -4.00
N ASP A 55 16.89 -8.23 -5.06
CA ASP A 55 17.86 -9.30 -5.30
C ASP A 55 19.10 -8.80 -6.09
N ASP A 56 19.00 -7.64 -6.73
CA ASP A 56 20.13 -6.99 -7.41
C ASP A 56 21.20 -6.51 -6.42
N ASN A 57 22.46 -6.39 -6.88
CA ASN A 57 23.56 -5.82 -6.11
C ASN A 57 23.96 -4.46 -6.70
N LEU A 58 23.50 -3.38 -6.06
CA LEU A 58 23.71 -1.98 -6.42
C LEU A 58 25.17 -1.54 -6.24
N ASP A 59 25.97 -2.24 -5.42
CA ASP A 59 27.41 -1.95 -5.30
C ASP A 59 28.17 -2.43 -6.55
N GLU A 60 27.62 -3.40 -7.29
CA GLU A 60 28.19 -3.93 -8.54
C GLU A 60 27.54 -3.33 -9.79
N ASN A 61 26.32 -2.79 -9.67
CA ASN A 61 25.54 -2.18 -10.75
C ASN A 61 25.38 -0.65 -10.56
N ASP A 62 26.42 0.11 -10.90
CA ASP A 62 26.41 1.58 -10.74
C ASP A 62 25.55 2.31 -11.80
N ASP A 63 25.13 1.60 -12.85
CA ASP A 63 24.27 2.10 -13.94
C ASP A 63 22.80 2.34 -13.49
N LEU A 64 22.41 1.84 -12.32
CA LEU A 64 21.07 2.01 -11.77
C LEU A 64 20.92 3.39 -11.11
N GLU A 65 20.39 4.34 -11.88
CA GLU A 65 20.03 5.68 -11.40
C GLU A 65 18.64 5.71 -10.73
N LEU A 66 18.46 4.90 -9.69
CA LEU A 66 17.25 4.92 -8.86
C LEU A 66 17.40 5.91 -7.71
N TYR A 67 16.31 6.62 -7.40
CA TYR A 67 16.21 7.60 -6.32
C TYR A 67 14.98 7.30 -5.47
N PHE A 68 14.83 7.95 -4.31
CA PHE A 68 13.65 7.83 -3.44
C PHE A 68 12.43 8.59 -3.99
N ASN A 69 12.12 8.39 -5.27
CA ASN A 69 10.97 8.92 -5.96
C ASN A 69 10.32 7.85 -6.85
N THR A 70 9.13 8.15 -7.35
CA THR A 70 8.43 7.30 -8.29
C THR A 70 7.49 8.14 -9.15
N THR A 71 7.18 7.65 -10.35
CA THR A 71 6.18 8.27 -11.23
C THR A 71 4.93 7.43 -11.31
N PHE A 72 3.77 8.08 -11.25
CA PHE A 72 2.48 7.42 -11.40
C PHE A 72 1.58 8.20 -12.34
N GLU A 73 0.91 7.47 -13.23
CA GLU A 73 -0.09 8.06 -14.11
C GLU A 73 -1.48 7.97 -13.48
N LEU A 74 -2.09 9.14 -13.25
CA LEU A 74 -3.46 9.27 -12.79
C LEU A 74 -4.27 10.07 -13.81
N LEU A 75 -5.27 9.42 -14.42
CA LEU A 75 -6.19 10.05 -15.39
C LEU A 75 -5.45 10.76 -16.54
N GLY A 76 -4.38 10.15 -17.07
CA GLY A 76 -3.57 10.71 -18.16
C GLY A 76 -2.55 11.76 -17.72
N LYS A 77 -2.41 12.04 -16.42
CA LYS A 77 -1.36 12.92 -15.88
C LYS A 77 -0.30 12.09 -15.18
N VAL A 78 0.95 12.26 -15.59
CA VAL A 78 2.11 11.68 -14.89
C VAL A 78 2.48 12.60 -13.73
N GLU A 79 2.43 12.08 -12.52
CA GLU A 79 2.87 12.75 -11.30
C GLU A 79 4.16 12.11 -10.79
N ASN A 80 5.13 12.93 -10.42
CA ASN A 80 6.33 12.50 -9.71
C ASN A 80 6.07 12.65 -8.21
N VAL A 81 6.32 11.59 -7.45
CA VAL A 81 6.07 11.51 -6.01
C VAL A 81 7.36 11.13 -5.31
N GLU A 82 7.79 11.97 -4.38
CA GLU A 82 8.86 11.62 -3.45
C GLU A 82 8.35 10.60 -2.42
N LEU A 83 9.12 9.54 -2.21
CA LEU A 83 8.81 8.51 -1.21
C LEU A 83 9.10 8.98 0.21
N LYS A 84 10.03 9.93 0.36
CA LYS A 84 10.39 10.60 1.60
C LYS A 84 10.86 12.04 1.30
N PRO A 85 10.89 12.95 2.29
CA PRO A 85 11.27 14.34 2.06
C PRO A 85 12.64 14.47 1.37
N GLY A 86 12.69 15.18 0.23
CA GLY A 86 13.91 15.34 -0.56
C GLY A 86 14.32 14.07 -1.32
N GLY A 87 13.41 13.11 -1.47
CA GLY A 87 13.69 11.80 -2.05
C GLY A 87 14.18 11.85 -3.50
N ASN A 88 13.91 12.95 -4.22
CA ASN A 88 14.44 13.18 -5.56
C ASN A 88 15.98 13.27 -5.61
N ASP A 89 16.61 13.73 -4.53
CA ASP A 89 18.07 13.93 -4.47
C ASP A 89 18.78 12.77 -3.75
N ILE A 90 18.04 11.79 -3.26
CA ILE A 90 18.58 10.66 -2.49
C ILE A 90 18.70 9.45 -3.42
N LYS A 91 19.92 9.14 -3.88
CA LYS A 91 20.22 7.94 -4.67
C LYS A 91 19.98 6.68 -3.83
N LEU A 92 19.41 5.67 -4.45
CA LEU A 92 19.28 4.32 -3.90
C LEU A 92 20.66 3.66 -3.83
N THR A 93 20.99 3.09 -2.68
CA THR A 93 22.22 2.34 -2.40
C THR A 93 21.88 1.05 -1.68
N GLU A 94 22.82 0.10 -1.56
CA GLU A 94 22.57 -1.13 -0.79
C GLU A 94 22.12 -0.85 0.65
N ASP A 95 22.81 0.08 1.32
CA ASP A 95 22.52 0.42 2.71
C ASP A 95 21.09 0.94 2.93
N ASN A 96 20.55 1.68 1.96
CA ASN A 96 19.23 2.31 2.07
C ASN A 96 18.13 1.56 1.30
N LYS A 97 18.48 0.50 0.56
CA LYS A 97 17.55 -0.34 -0.20
C LYS A 97 16.39 -0.90 0.63
N PRO A 98 16.59 -1.41 1.88
CA PRO A 98 15.48 -1.91 2.68
C PRO A 98 14.39 -0.85 2.94
N GLU A 99 14.81 0.40 3.19
CA GLU A 99 13.91 1.54 3.39
C GLU A 99 13.14 1.86 2.10
N TYR A 100 13.84 1.90 0.96
CA TYR A 100 13.22 2.14 -0.34
C TYR A 100 12.12 1.12 -0.66
N LEU A 101 12.41 -0.18 -0.45
CA LEU A 101 11.45 -1.25 -0.69
C LEU A 101 10.21 -1.14 0.21
N GLU A 102 10.39 -0.77 1.48
CA GLU A 102 9.28 -0.54 2.41
C GLU A 102 8.40 0.64 1.95
N LEU A 103 9.02 1.78 1.62
CA LEU A 103 8.31 2.98 1.17
C LEU A 103 7.58 2.74 -0.15
N MET A 104 8.20 2.08 -1.13
CA MET A 104 7.56 1.71 -2.40
C MET A 104 6.36 0.79 -2.20
N THR A 105 6.51 -0.22 -1.32
CA THR A 105 5.42 -1.14 -0.98
C THR A 105 4.26 -0.38 -0.36
N LYS A 106 4.54 0.46 0.65
CA LYS A 106 3.52 1.26 1.33
C LYS A 106 2.82 2.21 0.35
N TRP A 107 3.58 2.92 -0.48
CA TRP A 107 3.07 3.83 -1.48
C TRP A 107 2.16 3.11 -2.48
N ARG A 108 2.55 1.92 -2.96
CA ARG A 108 1.73 1.14 -3.91
C ARG A 108 0.36 0.77 -3.35
N PHE A 109 0.28 0.51 -2.04
CA PHE A 109 -0.97 0.20 -1.33
C PHE A 109 -1.81 1.42 -0.97
N THR A 110 -1.23 2.63 -0.89
CA THR A 110 -1.94 3.84 -0.49
C THR A 110 -2.35 4.70 -1.68
N ARG A 111 -1.61 4.66 -2.79
CA ARG A 111 -1.78 5.58 -3.92
C ARG A 111 -3.21 5.58 -4.46
N GLY A 112 -3.79 6.78 -4.58
CA GLY A 112 -5.12 7.00 -5.14
C GLY A 112 -6.31 6.48 -4.32
N VAL A 113 -6.08 5.80 -3.20
CA VAL A 113 -7.13 5.16 -2.39
C VAL A 113 -7.13 5.55 -0.91
N GLU A 114 -6.24 6.45 -0.50
CA GLU A 114 -6.05 6.79 0.91
C GLU A 114 -7.32 7.37 1.55
N GLU A 115 -7.94 8.35 0.91
CA GLU A 115 -9.17 9.00 1.41
C GLU A 115 -10.36 8.03 1.42
N GLN A 116 -10.48 7.18 0.41
CA GLN A 116 -11.50 6.13 0.32
C GLN A 116 -11.32 5.11 1.45
N THR A 117 -10.07 4.72 1.72
CA THR A 117 -9.73 3.78 2.80
C THR A 117 -10.00 4.39 4.17
N LYS A 118 -9.61 5.66 4.40
CA LYS A 118 -9.94 6.39 5.64
C LYS A 118 -11.45 6.48 5.82
N ALA A 119 -12.19 6.86 4.77
CA ALA A 119 -13.65 6.96 4.82
C ALA A 119 -14.33 5.61 5.06
N PHE A 120 -13.75 4.50 4.57
CA PHE A 120 -14.22 3.15 4.87
C PHE A 120 -13.99 2.81 6.35
N LEU A 121 -12.75 2.96 6.85
CA LEU A 121 -12.39 2.65 8.24
C LEU A 121 -13.18 3.49 9.24
N HIS A 122 -13.38 4.78 8.94
CA HIS A 122 -14.21 5.65 9.75
C HIS A 122 -15.65 5.11 9.85
N GLY A 123 -16.29 4.77 8.72
CA GLY A 123 -17.63 4.19 8.75
C GLY A 123 -17.70 2.85 9.46
N PHE A 124 -16.67 2.01 9.33
CA PHE A 124 -16.59 0.73 10.02
C PHE A 124 -16.52 0.92 11.54
N ASN A 125 -15.61 1.77 12.01
CA ASN A 125 -15.39 2.03 13.44
C ASN A 125 -16.58 2.71 14.11
N GLU A 126 -17.29 3.60 13.43
CA GLU A 126 -18.52 4.24 13.94
C GLU A 126 -19.55 3.20 14.39
N VAL A 127 -19.71 2.12 13.63
CA VAL A 127 -20.71 1.08 13.89
C VAL A 127 -20.15 0.03 14.85
N TYR A 128 -18.94 -0.45 14.61
CA TYR A 128 -18.35 -1.50 15.45
C TYR A 128 -18.14 -1.06 16.90
N ILE A 129 -17.68 0.18 17.15
CA ILE A 129 -17.48 0.69 18.52
C ILE A 129 -18.83 1.01 19.18
N SER A 130 -19.77 1.61 18.44
CA SER A 130 -21.10 1.96 18.97
C SER A 130 -21.97 0.76 19.36
N ILE A 131 -21.62 -0.44 18.90
CA ILE A 131 -22.37 -1.66 19.19
C ILE A 131 -21.73 -2.50 20.31
N ASN A 132 -20.44 -2.29 20.58
CA ASN A 132 -19.69 -3.00 21.64
C ASN A 132 -19.64 -2.23 22.98
N TYR A 133 -20.42 -1.15 23.10
CA TYR A 133 -20.68 -0.40 24.33
C TYR A 133 -22.19 -0.20 24.47
#